data_AF-A0A6I1JHS7-F1
#
_entry.id   AF-A0A6I1JHS7-F1
#
_cell.length_a   1.000
_cell.length_b   1.000
_cell.length_c   1.000
_cell.angle_alpha   90.00
_cell.angle_beta   90.00
_cell.angle_gamma   90.00
#
_symmetry.space_group_name_H-M   'P 1'
#
loop_
_entity.id
_entity.type
_entity.pdbx_description
1 polymer ?
#
loop_
_entity_poly.entity_id
_entity_poly.type
_entity_poly.pdbx_seq_one_letter_code
_entity_poly.pdbx_strand_id
1 'polypeptide(L)' 'MCADCAPQAPASPSKADIEEGDRLLPRFGADGLITAVTSDARTGELLMVAHMNAEALRLTIETGEAHYWSRSRQTIWHKG' A
#
# COMPACT_ATOMS: atom_id res chain seq x y z
N MET A 1 10.76 -5.93 -41.56
CA MET A 1 9.91 -4.80 -41.15
C MET A 1 9.50 -5.05 -39.71
N CYS A 2 10.15 -4.37 -38.78
CA CYS A 2 9.76 -4.39 -37.37
C CYS A 2 8.52 -3.50 -37.23
N ALA A 3 7.41 -4.07 -36.79
CA ALA A 3 6.21 -3.32 -36.40
C ALA A 3 6.04 -3.49 -34.88
N ASP A 4 6.38 -2.42 -34.17
CA ASP A 4 6.01 -2.04 -32.81
C ASP A 4 5.26 -3.08 -31.96
N CYS A 5 6.01 -3.87 -31.21
CA CYS A 5 5.51 -4.51 -29.99
C CYS A 5 5.85 -3.60 -28.81
N ALA A 6 5.25 -2.41 -28.76
CA ALA A 6 5.33 -1.59 -27.55
C ALA A 6 4.57 -2.34 -26.44
N PRO A 7 5.18 -2.59 -25.26
CA PRO A 7 4.46 -3.17 -24.14
C PRO A 7 3.34 -2.20 -23.75
N GLN A 8 2.09 -2.59 -24.01
CA GLN A 8 0.94 -1.84 -23.55
C GLN A 8 1.01 -1.77 -22.02
N ALA A 9 1.07 -0.54 -21.49
CA ALA A 9 0.94 -0.31 -20.06
C ALA A 9 -0.34 -1.02 -19.57
N PRO A 10 -0.30 -1.74 -18.43
CA PRO A 10 -1.47 -2.47 -17.97
C PRO A 10 -2.64 -1.50 -17.83
N ALA A 11 -3.80 -1.89 -18.37
CA ALA A 11 -5.02 -1.12 -18.23
C ALA A 11 -5.31 -0.88 -16.74
N SER A 12 -5.90 0.27 -16.41
CA SER A 12 -6.35 0.53 -15.04
C SER A 12 -7.32 -0.58 -14.60
N PRO A 13 -7.20 -1.07 -13.35
CA PRO A 13 -8.06 -2.15 -12.86
C PRO A 13 -9.53 -1.73 -12.93
N SER A 14 -10.39 -2.67 -13.32
CA SER A 14 -11.84 -2.46 -13.32
C SER A 14 -12.37 -2.39 -11.89
N LYS A 15 -13.62 -1.93 -11.71
CA LYS A 15 -14.26 -1.97 -10.38
C LYS A 15 -14.36 -3.40 -9.84
N ALA A 16 -14.66 -4.37 -10.70
CA ALA A 16 -14.72 -5.77 -10.29
C ALA A 16 -13.36 -6.27 -9.79
N ASP A 17 -12.25 -5.87 -10.45
CA ASP A 17 -10.90 -6.26 -10.00
C ASP A 17 -10.55 -5.66 -8.63
N ILE A 18 -11.09 -4.50 -8.27
CA ILE A 18 -10.83 -3.82 -7.00
C ILE A 18 -11.68 -4.41 -5.87
N GLU A 19 -12.97 -4.65 -6.12
CA GLU A 19 -13.94 -5.05 -5.09
C GLU A 19 -13.99 -6.58 -4.88
N GLU A 20 -13.75 -7.36 -5.92
CA GLU A 20 -13.92 -8.82 -5.93
C GLU A 20 -12.62 -9.58 -6.25
N GLY A 21 -11.52 -8.87 -6.52
CA GLY A 21 -10.22 -9.46 -6.80
C GLY A 21 -9.53 -10.05 -5.57
N ASP A 22 -8.56 -10.93 -5.81
CA ASP A 22 -7.71 -11.55 -4.78
C ASP A 22 -6.46 -10.72 -4.43
N ARG A 23 -6.23 -9.62 -5.17
CA ARG A 23 -5.08 -8.73 -4.99
C ARG A 23 -5.49 -7.47 -4.24
N LEU A 24 -4.68 -7.10 -3.25
CA LEU A 24 -4.80 -5.80 -2.60
C LEU A 24 -4.36 -4.69 -3.57
N LEU A 25 -5.30 -3.84 -4.00
CA LEU A 25 -5.09 -2.74 -4.95
C LEU A 25 -5.39 -1.38 -4.30
N PRO A 26 -4.56 -0.90 -3.35
CA PRO A 26 -4.85 0.32 -2.64
C PRO A 26 -4.66 1.54 -3.55
N ARG A 27 -5.61 2.47 -3.49
CA ARG A 27 -5.49 3.76 -4.16
C ARG A 27 -4.64 4.70 -3.31
N PHE A 28 -3.41 4.94 -3.73
CA PHE A 28 -2.57 5.97 -3.13
C PHE A 28 -3.07 7.38 -3.47
N GLY A 29 -2.92 8.29 -2.51
CA GLY A 29 -3.19 9.71 -2.72
C GLY A 29 -2.19 10.37 -3.67
N ALA A 30 -2.39 11.65 -3.96
CA ALA A 30 -1.46 12.43 -4.80
C ALA A 30 -0.05 12.54 -4.21
N ASP A 31 0.08 12.35 -2.89
CA ASP A 31 1.34 12.30 -2.15
C ASP A 31 1.98 10.90 -2.14
N GLY A 32 1.38 9.92 -2.80
CA GLY A 32 1.84 8.53 -2.82
C GLY A 32 1.60 7.80 -1.50
N LEU A 33 0.68 8.28 -0.67
CA LEU A 33 0.40 7.70 0.65
C LEU A 33 -1.01 7.09 0.76
N ILE A 34 -1.14 6.12 1.66
CA ILE A 34 -2.40 5.65 2.24
C ILE A 34 -2.40 5.91 3.74
N THR A 35 -3.59 6.00 4.33
CA THR A 35 -3.77 6.01 5.78
C THR A 35 -3.82 4.57 6.29
N ALA A 36 -3.02 4.26 7.30
CA ALA A 36 -3.02 2.98 8.00
C ALA A 36 -3.56 3.17 9.41
N VAL A 37 -4.61 2.40 9.75
CA VAL A 37 -5.19 2.35 11.11
C VAL A 37 -4.81 0.99 11.70
N THR A 38 -4.15 1.01 12.84
CA THR A 38 -3.73 -0.21 13.54
C THR A 38 -4.64 -0.46 14.73
N SER A 39 -5.16 -1.67 14.81
CA SER A 39 -5.94 -2.14 15.96
C SER A 39 -5.32 -3.39 16.58
N ASP A 40 -5.62 -3.61 17.85
CA ASP A 40 -5.32 -4.88 18.51
C ASP A 40 -6.13 -6.01 17.86
N ALA A 41 -5.45 -7.08 17.45
CA ALA A 41 -6.04 -8.18 16.69
C ALA A 41 -7.06 -9.01 17.50
N ARG A 42 -7.06 -8.92 18.82
CA ARG A 42 -7.96 -9.68 19.71
C ARG A 42 -9.12 -8.81 20.20
N THR A 43 -8.87 -7.57 20.58
CA THR A 43 -9.88 -6.68 21.19
C THR A 43 -10.51 -5.72 20.19
N GLY A 44 -9.86 -5.46 19.07
CA GLY A 44 -10.25 -4.41 18.12
C GLY A 44 -9.97 -3.00 18.60
N GLU A 45 -9.27 -2.82 19.73
CA GLU A 45 -8.88 -1.51 20.25
C GLU A 45 -8.03 -0.76 19.22
N LEU A 46 -8.34 0.52 18.98
CA LEU A 46 -7.54 1.37 18.11
C LEU A 46 -6.23 1.76 18.80
N LEU A 47 -5.11 1.36 18.24
CA LEU A 47 -3.79 1.61 18.81
C LEU A 47 -3.15 2.88 18.23
N MET A 48 -3.20 3.04 16.90
CA MET A 48 -2.62 4.21 16.24
C MET A 48 -3.13 4.42 14.82
N VAL A 49 -2.91 5.65 14.33
CA VAL A 49 -3.06 6.03 12.91
C VAL A 49 -1.71 6.53 12.40
N ALA A 50 -1.33 6.07 11.22
CA ALA A 50 -0.11 6.49 10.52
C ALA A 50 -0.34 6.50 9.00
N HIS A 51 0.73 6.73 8.24
CA HIS A 51 0.71 6.67 6.79
C HIS A 51 1.66 5.60 6.28
N MET A 52 1.36 5.01 5.13
CA MET A 52 2.25 4.13 4.40
C MET A 52 2.40 4.63 2.96
N ASN A 53 3.62 4.67 2.44
CA ASN A 53 3.85 4.71 1.00
C ASN A 53 3.86 3.26 0.46
N ALA A 54 4.05 3.10 -0.85
CA ALA A 54 4.08 1.76 -1.48
C ALA A 54 5.13 0.82 -0.85
N GLU A 55 6.30 1.35 -0.50
CA GLU A 55 7.39 0.57 0.10
C GLU A 55 7.07 0.12 1.53
N ALA A 56 6.53 1.01 2.36
CA ALA A 56 6.12 0.67 3.73
C ALA A 56 5.04 -0.42 3.75
N LEU A 57 4.08 -0.35 2.82
CA LEU A 57 3.07 -1.39 2.67
C LEU A 57 3.69 -2.72 2.23
N ARG A 58 4.58 -2.68 1.23
CA ARG A 58 5.29 -3.87 0.74
C ARG A 58 6.07 -4.56 1.86
N LEU A 59 6.89 -3.80 2.61
CA LEU A 59 7.65 -4.33 3.75
C LEU A 59 6.74 -4.91 4.82
N THR A 60 5.62 -4.25 5.13
CA THR A 60 4.66 -4.77 6.13
C THR A 60 4.11 -6.14 5.73
N ILE A 61 3.78 -6.33 4.45
CA ILE A 61 3.27 -7.62 3.94
C ILE A 61 4.38 -8.69 3.95
N GLU A 62 5.60 -8.32 3.54
CA GLU A 62 6.71 -9.27 3.42
C GLU A 62 7.27 -9.73 4.77
N THR A 63 7.41 -8.82 5.74
CA THR A 63 8.01 -9.16 7.05
C THR A 63 6.96 -9.59 8.07
N GLY A 64 5.69 -9.22 7.87
CA GLY A 64 4.64 -9.38 8.89
C GLY A 64 4.78 -8.39 10.05
N GLU A 65 5.65 -7.38 9.94
CA GLU A 65 5.90 -6.37 10.97
C GLU A 65 5.47 -4.98 10.47
N ALA A 66 4.94 -4.14 11.34
CA ALA A 66 4.38 -2.85 10.93
C ALA A 66 5.46 -1.85 10.47
N HIS A 67 5.44 -1.48 9.19
CA HIS A 67 6.29 -0.44 8.60
C HIS A 67 5.45 0.75 8.16
N TYR A 68 5.86 1.97 8.54
CA TYR A 68 5.17 3.22 8.20
C TYR A 68 6.07 4.17 7.41
N TRP A 69 5.47 5.17 6.77
CA TRP A 69 6.17 6.29 6.18
C TRP A 69 6.12 7.51 7.12
N SER A 70 7.28 7.96 7.59
CA SER A 70 7.40 9.18 8.38
C SER A 70 7.35 10.40 7.45
N ARG A 71 6.22 11.10 7.40
CA ARG A 71 6.07 12.31 6.55
C ARG A 71 7.02 13.45 6.93
N SER A 72 7.38 13.58 8.19
CA SER A 72 8.32 14.62 8.65
C SER A 72 9.78 14.27 8.34
N ARG A 73 10.15 12.99 8.43
CA ARG A 73 11.52 12.50 8.19
C ARG A 73 11.76 12.00 6.77
N GLN A 74 10.70 11.88 5.96
CA GLN A 74 10.72 11.36 4.59
C GLN A 74 11.47 10.02 4.51
N THR A 75 11.17 9.11 5.44
CA THR A 75 11.82 7.79 5.53
C THR A 75 10.89 6.72 6.07
N ILE A 76 11.23 5.46 5.81
CA ILE A 76 10.56 4.28 6.38
C ILE A 76 10.83 4.24 7.88
N TRP A 77 9.79 3.95 8.66
CA TRP A 77 9.85 3.71 10.09
C TRP A 77 9.30 2.31 10.37
N HIS A 78 10.18 1.38 10.72
CA HIS A 78 9.79 0.10 11.29
C HIS A 78 9.31 0.32 12.73
N LYS A 79 8.07 -0.06 13.03
CA LYS A 79 7.44 0.19 14.32
C LYS A 79 8.03 -0.72 15.39
N GLY A 80 8.89 -0.14 16.21
CA GLY A 80 9.56 -0.76 17.36
C GLY A 80 10.39 0.30 18.06
#